data_AF-A0A7S1APD4-F1
#
_entry.id   AF-A0A7S1APD4-F1
#
_cell.length_a   1.000
_cell.length_b   1.000
_cell.length_c   1.000
_cell.angle_alpha   90.00
_cell.angle_beta   90.00
_cell.angle_gamma   90.00
#
_symmetry.space_group_name_H-M   'P 1'
#
loop_
_entity.id
_entity.type
_entity.pdbx_description
1 polymer ?
#
loop_
_entity_poly.entity_id
_entity_poly.type
_entity_poly.pdbx_seq_one_letter_code
_entity_poly.pdbx_strand_id
1 'polypeptide(L)'
;VVDPQVCDIWLPSSSAVVIPVGPFNFYADTTHRTAYSKLHQRLLEMSGYSVLVVPYYEWSELKTEEDKMVYLWSMGRRAASRDSSEGSQPEIVDDRITSDLSDVDSGRQ
;
A
#
# COMPACT_ATOMS: atom_id res chain seq x y z
N VAL A 1 -6.24 13.46 -22.67
CA VAL A 1 -5.10 12.52 -22.60
C VAL A 1 -4.77 12.40 -21.13
N VAL A 2 -4.99 11.22 -20.53
CA VAL A 2 -4.56 10.97 -19.15
C VAL A 2 -3.04 10.97 -19.18
N ASP A 3 -2.41 11.80 -18.36
CA ASP A 3 -0.96 11.90 -18.24
C ASP A 3 -0.40 10.50 -17.94
N PRO A 4 0.66 10.00 -18.61
CA PRO A 4 1.23 8.70 -18.28
C PRO A 4 1.76 8.74 -16.85
N GLN A 5 1.00 8.14 -15.92
CA GLN A 5 1.41 8.04 -14.52
C GLN A 5 2.64 7.12 -14.46
N VAL A 6 3.72 7.62 -13.85
CA VAL A 6 4.89 6.81 -13.56
C VAL A 6 4.54 5.92 -12.37
N CYS A 7 4.72 4.62 -12.54
CA CYS A 7 4.56 3.61 -11.50
C CYS A 7 5.96 3.20 -11.01
N ASP A 8 6.17 3.10 -9.69
CA ASP A 8 7.48 2.73 -9.15
C ASP A 8 7.83 1.26 -9.39
N ILE A 9 6.94 0.35 -8.95
CA ILE A 9 7.12 -1.09 -9.12
C ILE A 9 5.80 -1.69 -9.63
N TRP A 10 5.81 -2.20 -10.86
CA TRP A 10 4.66 -2.85 -11.47
C TRP A 10 4.83 -4.37 -11.51
N LEU A 11 3.79 -5.10 -11.11
CA LEU A 11 3.69 -6.55 -11.12
C LEU A 11 2.68 -6.98 -12.20
N PRO A 12 3.14 -7.36 -13.42
CA PRO A 12 2.26 -7.58 -14.56
C PRO A 12 1.27 -8.73 -14.36
N SER A 13 1.65 -9.76 -13.61
CA SER A 13 0.84 -10.97 -13.40
C SER A 13 -0.44 -10.72 -12.61
N SER A 14 -0.46 -9.69 -11.76
CA SER A 14 -1.59 -9.35 -10.89
C SER A 14 -2.13 -7.95 -11.15
N SER A 15 -1.61 -7.22 -12.15
CA SER A 15 -1.89 -5.79 -12.33
C SER A 15 -1.69 -4.97 -11.04
N ALA A 16 -0.78 -5.41 -10.16
CA ALA A 16 -0.52 -4.74 -8.91
C ALA A 16 0.61 -3.71 -9.09
N VAL A 17 0.53 -2.60 -8.38
CA VAL A 17 1.55 -1.57 -8.34
C VAL A 17 1.94 -1.32 -6.90
N VAL A 18 3.23 -1.43 -6.58
CA VAL A 18 3.76 -1.07 -5.26
C VAL A 18 4.28 0.35 -5.32
N ILE A 19 3.77 1.22 -4.43
CA ILE A 19 4.19 2.62 -4.31
C ILE A 19 4.89 2.86 -2.96
N PRO A 20 6.22 3.10 -2.95
CA PRO A 20 6.92 3.57 -1.76
C PRO A 20 6.59 5.03 -1.46
N VAL A 21 6.01 5.28 -0.29
CA VAL A 21 5.55 6.61 0.11
C VAL A 21 6.54 7.21 1.11
N GLY A 22 7.39 8.11 0.62
CA GLY A 22 8.41 8.81 1.42
C GLY A 22 7.84 9.85 2.41
N PRO A 23 8.68 10.43 3.30
CA PRO A 23 8.24 11.35 4.36
C PRO A 23 7.42 12.56 3.89
N PHE A 24 7.79 13.16 2.76
CA PHE A 24 7.11 14.35 2.22
C PHE A 24 5.71 14.08 1.66
N ASN A 25 5.31 12.82 1.56
CA ASN A 25 3.96 12.46 1.17
C ASN A 25 2.98 12.49 2.35
N PHE A 26 3.48 12.73 3.57
CA PHE A 26 2.69 12.86 4.79
C PHE A 26 2.69 14.31 5.29
N TYR A 27 1.65 14.71 6.02
CA TYR A 27 1.69 15.99 6.74
C TYR A 27 2.69 15.91 7.90
N ALA A 28 3.35 17.02 8.19
CA ALA A 28 4.37 17.11 9.24
C ALA A 28 3.85 16.54 10.57
N ASP A 29 4.67 15.71 11.20
CA ASP A 29 4.38 15.05 12.48
C ASP A 29 3.10 14.19 12.50
N THR A 30 2.67 13.70 11.34
CA THR A 30 1.51 12.80 11.23
C THR A 30 1.79 11.59 10.35
N THR A 31 0.99 10.54 10.54
CA THR A 31 0.88 9.41 9.61
C THR A 31 -0.20 9.64 8.55
N HIS A 32 -0.75 10.86 8.44
CA HIS A 32 -1.75 11.20 7.46
C HIS A 32 -1.12 11.62 6.13
N ARG A 33 -1.48 10.91 5.05
CA ARG A 33 -1.02 11.25 3.70
C ARG A 33 -1.62 12.56 3.21
N THR A 34 -0.80 13.32 2.50
CA THR A 34 -1.20 14.53 1.77
C THR A 34 -2.25 14.22 0.72
N ALA A 35 -3.05 15.23 0.37
CA ALA A 35 -4.02 15.13 -0.72
C ALA A 35 -3.37 14.71 -2.04
N TYR A 36 -2.13 15.16 -2.29
CA TYR A 36 -1.36 14.81 -3.48
C TYR A 36 -1.02 13.32 -3.53
N SER A 37 -0.46 12.76 -2.45
CA SER A 37 -0.12 11.33 -2.39
C SER A 37 -1.35 10.43 -2.53
N LYS A 38 -2.48 10.83 -1.92
CA LYS A 38 -3.77 10.13 -2.07
C LYS A 38 -4.32 10.21 -3.49
N LEU A 39 -4.20 11.37 -4.14
CA LEU A 39 -4.64 11.57 -5.52
C LEU A 39 -3.87 10.65 -6.48
N HIS A 40 -2.55 10.56 -6.33
CA HIS A 40 -1.72 9.68 -7.16
C HIS A 40 -2.16 8.21 -7.04
N GLN A 41 -2.36 7.69 -5.82
CA GLN A 41 -2.93 6.35 -5.62
C GLN A 41 -4.28 6.21 -6.34
N ARG A 42 -5.20 7.16 -6.14
CA ARG A 42 -6.54 7.07 -6.72
C ARG A 42 -6.53 7.05 -8.25
N LEU A 43 -5.60 7.77 -8.88
CA LEU A 43 -5.43 7.74 -10.34
C LEU A 43 -4.98 6.36 -10.83
N LEU A 44 -4.10 5.68 -10.10
CA LEU A 44 -3.67 4.32 -10.41
C LEU A 44 -4.81 3.31 -10.21
N GLU A 45 -5.55 3.41 -9.11
CA GLU A 45 -6.73 2.57 -8.85
C GLU A 45 -7.79 2.74 -9.94
N MET A 46 -8.09 3.99 -10.32
CA MET A 46 -9.01 4.29 -11.43
C MET A 46 -8.54 3.77 -12.79
N SER A 47 -7.24 3.54 -12.94
CA SER A 47 -6.65 2.93 -14.15
C SER A 47 -6.71 1.40 -14.15
N GLY A 48 -7.28 0.79 -13.10
CA GLY A 48 -7.44 -0.67 -12.98
C GLY A 48 -6.27 -1.38 -12.31
N TYR A 49 -5.42 -0.66 -11.57
CA TYR A 49 -4.32 -1.27 -10.82
C TYR A 49 -4.71 -1.55 -9.37
N SER A 50 -4.23 -2.67 -8.83
CA SER A 50 -4.27 -2.95 -7.39
C SER A 50 -3.07 -2.27 -6.72
N VAL A 51 -3.32 -1.20 -5.95
CA VAL A 51 -2.25 -0.36 -5.41
C VAL A 51 -1.85 -0.81 -4.00
N LEU A 52 -0.56 -1.12 -3.82
CA LEU A 52 0.06 -1.51 -2.57
C LEU A 52 0.95 -0.37 -2.07
N VAL A 53 0.57 0.21 -0.94
CA VAL A 53 1.25 1.37 -0.37
C VAL A 53 2.26 0.90 0.67
N VAL A 54 3.52 1.35 0.54
CA VAL A 54 4.57 1.10 1.54
C VAL A 54 4.94 2.42 2.22
N PRO A 55 4.42 2.72 3.44
CA PRO A 55 4.74 3.93 4.17
C PRO A 55 6.19 3.94 4.67
N TYR A 56 6.88 5.08 4.57
CA TYR A 56 8.27 5.19 5.03
C TYR A 56 8.43 4.84 6.52
N TYR A 57 7.47 5.22 7.36
CA TYR A 57 7.60 5.03 8.80
C TYR A 57 7.54 3.54 9.16
N GLU A 58 6.60 2.76 8.62
CA GLU A 58 6.55 1.30 8.80
C GLU A 58 7.81 0.65 8.23
N TRP A 59 8.19 1.01 7.00
CA TRP A 59 9.38 0.45 6.37
C TRP A 59 10.68 0.73 7.15
N SER A 60 10.76 1.90 7.79
CA SER A 60 11.93 2.31 8.60
C SER A 60 12.01 1.60 9.96
N GLU A 61 10.89 1.07 10.45
CA GLU A 61 10.84 0.29 11.69
C GLU A 61 11.38 -1.13 11.48
N LEU A 62 11.24 -1.68 10.27
CA LEU A 62 11.76 -3.01 9.90
C LEU A 62 13.30 -2.99 9.83
N LYS A 63 13.96 -3.67 10.79
CA LYS A 63 15.42 -3.61 10.93
C LYS A 63 16.15 -4.69 10.13
N THR A 64 15.55 -5.87 10.00
CA THR A 64 16.13 -7.01 9.29
C THR A 64 15.58 -7.11 7.87
N GLU A 65 16.30 -7.81 6.99
CA GLU A 65 15.80 -8.09 5.65
C GLU A 65 14.64 -9.09 5.71
N GLU A 66 14.69 -10.03 6.65
CA GLU A 66 13.63 -10.99 6.92
C GLU A 66 12.31 -10.31 7.29
N ASP A 67 12.34 -9.31 8.18
CA ASP A 67 11.14 -8.55 8.57
C ASP A 67 10.54 -7.81 7.36
N LYS A 68 11.39 -7.27 6.48
CA LYS A 68 10.96 -6.62 5.22
C LYS A 68 10.33 -7.61 4.25
N MET A 69 10.88 -8.81 4.13
CA MET A 69 10.31 -9.87 3.30
C MET A 69 8.94 -10.31 3.83
N VAL A 70 8.82 -10.51 5.14
CA VAL A 70 7.55 -10.88 5.78
C VAL A 70 6.49 -9.80 5.57
N TYR A 71 6.86 -8.53 5.75
CA TYR A 71 5.97 -7.39 5.52
C TYR A 71 5.45 -7.32 4.08
N LEU A 72 6.33 -7.44 3.08
CA LEU A 72 5.91 -7.43 1.67
C LEU A 72 5.06 -8.66 1.33
N TRP A 73 5.36 -9.82 1.91
CA TRP A 73 4.60 -11.04 1.70
C TRP A 73 3.19 -10.97 2.31
N SER A 74 3.04 -10.45 3.54
CA SER A 74 1.73 -10.25 4.16
C SER A 74 0.88 -9.26 3.35
N MET A 75 1.48 -8.14 2.93
CA MET A 75 0.85 -7.14 2.07
C MET A 75 0.33 -7.74 0.76
N GLY A 76 1.17 -8.50 0.05
CA GLY A 76 0.79 -9.16 -1.20
C GLY A 76 -0.33 -10.19 -1.03
N ARG A 77 -0.30 -11.00 0.04
CA ARG A 77 -1.37 -11.97 0.33
C ARG A 77 -2.72 -11.30 0.57
N ARG A 78 -2.74 -10.18 1.32
CA ARG A 78 -3.96 -9.44 1.62
C ARG A 78 -4.57 -8.84 0.35
N ALA A 79 -3.73 -8.32 -0.54
CA ALA A 79 -4.15 -7.83 -1.84
C ALA A 79 -4.82 -8.92 -2.69
N ALA A 80 -4.15 -10.07 -2.84
CA ALA A 80 -4.71 -11.21 -3.58
C ALA A 80 -6.03 -11.74 -2.98
N SER A 81 -6.20 -11.61 -1.67
CA SER A 81 -7.44 -12.02 -1.00
C SER A 81 -8.62 -11.09 -1.28
N ARG A 82 -8.37 -9.79 -1.54
CA ARG A 82 -9.41 -8.80 -1.84
C ARG A 82 -10.00 -9.01 -3.25
N ASP A 83 -9.16 -9.35 -4.22
CA ASP A 83 -9.57 -9.59 -5.61
C ASP A 83 -10.55 -10.78 -5.74
N SER A 84 -10.55 -11.71 -4.78
CA SER A 84 -11.48 -12.85 -4.74
C SER A 84 -12.90 -12.48 -4.32
N SER A 85 -13.15 -11.23 -3.93
CA SER A 85 -14.42 -10.77 -3.32
C SER A 85 -15.15 -9.66 -4.10
N GLU A 86 -14.78 -9.40 -5.36
CA GLU A 86 -15.36 -8.31 -6.15
C GLU A 86 -16.83 -8.55 -6.55
N GLY A 87 -17.72 -8.03 -5.71
CA GLY A 87 -19.15 -7.88 -5.95
C GLY A 87 -19.83 -6.76 -5.16
N SER A 88 -19.07 -5.85 -4.53
CA SER A 88 -19.62 -4.79 -3.66
C SER A 88 -19.09 -3.42 -4.04
N GLN A 89 -20.01 -2.46 -4.11
CA GLN A 89 -19.82 -1.05 -4.48
C GLN A 89 -18.69 -0.35 -3.70
N PRO A 90 -18.15 0.79 -4.19
CA PRO A 90 -17.11 1.52 -3.50
C PRO A 90 -17.66 2.11 -2.20
N GLU A 91 -17.49 1.40 -1.09
CA GLU A 91 -17.71 1.96 0.23
C GLU A 91 -16.65 3.04 0.49
N ILE A 92 -17.09 4.17 1.05
CA ILE A 92 -16.18 5.17 1.58
C ILE A 92 -15.54 4.55 2.83
N VAL A 93 -14.41 3.89 2.64
CA VAL A 93 -13.66 3.26 3.73
C VAL A 93 -13.14 4.35 4.65
N ASP A 94 -13.59 4.36 5.91
CA ASP A 94 -12.98 5.15 6.97
C ASP A 94 -11.50 4.73 7.08
N ASP A 95 -10.59 5.67 6.79
CA ASP A 95 -9.16 5.51 6.51
C ASP A 95 -8.35 5.21 7.79
N ARG A 96 -8.92 4.45 8.73
CA ARG A 96 -8.19 3.84 9.84
C ARG A 96 -7.29 2.78 9.26
N ILE A 97 -6.04 3.18 9.06
CA ILE A 97 -4.89 2.33 8.70
C ILE A 97 -4.99 1.03 9.49
N THR A 98 -5.26 -0.08 8.81
CA THR A 98 -4.93 -1.39 9.36
C THR A 98 -3.41 -1.47 9.32
N SER A 99 -2.76 -1.19 10.45
CA SER A 99 -1.32 -1.33 10.57
C SER A 99 -0.94 -2.79 10.32
N ASP A 100 -0.04 -3.04 9.37
CA ASP A 100 0.40 -4.38 9.00
C ASP A 100 1.51 -4.92 9.91
N LEU A 101 1.81 -4.19 11.00
CA LEU A 101 2.77 -4.59 12.03
C LEU A 101 2.25 -5.75 12.90
N SER A 102 0.95 -6.03 12.90
CA SER A 102 0.36 -7.13 13.70
C SER A 102 0.90 -8.51 13.35
N ASP A 103 1.29 -8.72 12.08
CA ASP A 103 1.76 -10.01 11.59
C ASP A 103 3.23 -10.27 11.96
N VAL A 104 4.03 -9.21 12.18
CA VAL A 104 5.42 -9.32 12.61
C VAL A 104 5.52 -9.82 14.05
N ASP A 105 4.61 -9.37 14.92
CA ASP A 105 4.61 -9.75 16.33
C ASP A 105 4.18 -11.22 16.55
N SER A 106 3.36 -11.76 15.63
CA SER A 106 2.88 -13.14 15.68
C SER A 106 3.94 -14.18 15.30
N GLY A 107 5.04 -13.77 14.64
CA GLY A 107 6.13 -14.66 14.23
C GLY A 107 7.24 -14.87 15.27
N ARG A 108 7.13 -14.23 16.45
CA ARG A 108 8.15 -14.25 17.53
C ARG A 108 7.83 -15.19 18.70
N GLN A 109 6.79 -16.02 18.59
CA GLN A 109 6.46 -17.06 19.59
C GLN A 109 7.08 -18.42 19.27
#